data_AF-A0A962KKP9-F1
#
_entry.id   AF-A0A962KKP9-F1
#
_cell.length_a   1.000
_cell.length_b   1.000
_cell.length_c   1.000
_cell.angle_alpha   90.00
_cell.angle_beta   90.00
_cell.angle_gamma   90.00
#
_symmetry.space_group_name_H-M   'P 1'
#
loop_
_entity.id
_entity.type
_entity.pdbx_description
1 polymer ?
#
loop_
_entity_poly.entity_id
_entity_poly.type
_entity_poly.pdbx_seq_one_letter_code
_entity_poly.pdbx_strand_id
1 'polypeptide(L)' 'MLEAYRAHVAERAALGIPPLPLSKQQAAELVELLKNPPAGEEAFLVELLTYRVPAGVDDAAKVKAE' A
#
# COMPACT_ATOMS: atom_id res chain seq x y z
N MET A 1 6.69 2.48 6.02
CA MET A 1 5.88 1.91 4.91
C MET A 1 6.67 1.47 3.67
N LEU A 2 7.13 2.37 2.78
CA LEU A 2 7.49 2.03 1.39
C LEU A 2 8.63 1.01 1.25
N GLU A 3 9.73 1.18 1.99
CA GLU A 3 10.86 0.25 1.92
C GLU A 3 10.46 -1.16 2.37
N ALA A 4 9.74 -1.27 3.49
CA ALA A 4 9.20 -2.54 3.97
C ALA A 4 8.21 -3.17 2.96
N TYR A 5 7.39 -2.35 2.29
CA TYR A 5 6.52 -2.84 1.22
C TYR A 5 7.31 -3.38 0.03
N ARG A 6 8.35 -2.68 -0.42
CA ARG A 6 9.22 -3.14 -1.52
C ARG A 6 9.98 -4.43 -1.16
N ALA A 7 10.46 -4.55 0.08
CA ALA A 7 11.09 -5.77 0.57
C ALA A 7 10.12 -6.95 0.53
N HIS A 8 8.89 -6.78 1.02
CA HIS A 8 7.83 -7.80 0.94
C HIS A 8 7.48 -8.21 -0.50
N VAL A 9 7.43 -7.24 -1.42
CA VAL A 9 7.22 -7.53 -2.85
C VAL A 9 8.36 -8.40 -3.39
N ALA A 10 9.61 -8.06 -3.07
CA ALA A 10 10.77 -8.83 -3.52
C ALA A 10 10.79 -10.25 -2.94
N GLU A 11 10.51 -10.41 -1.64
CA GLU A 11 10.41 -11.72 -0.97
C GLU A 11 9.35 -12.62 -1.61
N ARG A 12 8.18 -12.06 -1.91
CA ARG A 12 7.08 -12.81 -2.51
C ARG A 12 7.31 -13.09 -4.00
N ALA A 13 7.93 -12.16 -4.71
CA ALA A 13 8.36 -12.37 -6.09
C ALA A 13 9.39 -13.51 -6.19
N ALA A 14 10.30 -13.64 -5.22
CA ALA A 14 11.25 -14.77 -5.16
C ALA A 14 10.55 -16.13 -4.97
N LEU A 15 9.34 -16.14 -4.39
CA LEU A 15 8.47 -17.30 -4.29
C LEU A 15 7.49 -17.45 -5.47
N GLY A 16 7.55 -16.55 -6.47
CA GLY A 16 6.66 -16.55 -7.63
C GLY A 16 5.21 -16.18 -7.32
N ILE A 17 4.94 -15.50 -6.20
CA ILE A 17 3.58 -15.14 -5.77
C ILE A 17 3.41 -13.62 -5.64
N PRO A 18 2.20 -13.07 -5.87
CA PRO A 18 1.96 -11.64 -5.74
C PRO A 18 2.06 -11.18 -4.28
N PRO A 19 2.38 -9.89 -4.02
CA PRO A 19 2.40 -9.33 -2.67
C PRO A 19 1.02 -9.42 -2.00
N LEU A 20 1.01 -9.48 -0.67
CA LEU A 20 -0.24 -9.36 0.09
C LEU A 20 -0.84 -7.94 -0.05
N PRO A 21 -2.17 -7.80 0.06
CA PRO A 21 -2.80 -6.49 0.21
C PRO A 21 -2.26 -5.72 1.41
N LEU A 22 -2.43 -4.40 1.40
CA LEU A 22 -2.04 -3.53 2.51
C LEU A 22 -2.87 -3.83 3.75
N SER A 23 -2.20 -3.91 4.89
CA SER A 23 -2.87 -3.92 6.19
C SER A 23 -3.47 -2.56 6.52
N LYS A 24 -4.34 -2.51 7.53
CA LYS A 24 -4.89 -1.25 8.08
C LYS A 24 -3.80 -0.23 8.40
N GLN A 25 -2.73 -0.68 9.07
CA GLN A 25 -1.61 0.16 9.45
C GLN A 25 -0.86 0.69 8.22
N GLN A 26 -0.62 -0.15 7.22
CA GLN A 26 0.02 0.25 5.98
C GLN A 26 -0.85 1.22 5.16
N ALA A 27 -2.16 1.04 5.15
CA ALA A 27 -3.10 1.96 4.51
C ALA A 27 -3.10 3.34 5.21
N ALA A 28 -3.04 3.37 6.55
CA ALA A 28 -2.94 4.62 7.31
C ALA A 28 -1.61 5.36 7.02
N GLU A 29 -0.49 4.64 7.01
CA GLU A 29 0.80 5.22 6.63
C GLU A 29 0.81 5.72 5.18
N LEU A 30 0.15 5.01 4.26
CA LEU A 30 0.00 5.44 2.87
C LEU A 30 -0.80 6.74 2.76
N VAL A 31 -1.88 6.90 3.52
CA VAL A 31 -2.66 8.14 3.55
C VAL A 31 -1.80 9.32 4.01
N GLU A 32 -0.97 9.14 5.04
CA GLU A 32 -0.04 10.20 5.47
C GLU A 32 1.00 10.55 4.41
N LEU A 33 1.53 9.56 3.69
CA LEU A 33 2.45 9.80 2.56
C LEU A 33 1.76 10.56 1.42
N LEU A 34 0.50 10.29 1.13
CA LEU A 34 -0.24 10.98 0.06
C LEU A 34 -0.48 12.47 0.35
N LYS A 35 -0.48 12.89 1.63
CA LYS A 35 -0.62 14.31 2.01
C LYS A 35 0.64 15.13 1.70
N ASN A 36 1.81 14.52 1.80
CA ASN A 36 3.09 15.14 1.48
C ASN A 36 3.99 14.12 0.76
N PRO A 37 3.70 13.85 -0.53
CA PRO A 37 4.33 12.74 -1.24
C PRO A 37 5.83 13.02 -1.43
N PRO A 38 6.70 12.02 -1.18
CA PRO A 38 8.09 12.10 -1.58
C PRO A 38 8.19 12.33 -3.09
N ALA A 39 9.10 13.20 -3.51
CA ALA A 39 9.28 13.53 -4.92
C ALA A 39 9.56 12.27 -5.76
N GLY A 40 8.77 12.06 -6.81
CA GLY A 40 8.90 10.93 -7.72
C GLY A 40 8.17 9.66 -7.28
N GLU A 41 7.52 9.66 -6.11
CA GLU A 41 6.72 8.53 -5.61
C GLU A 41 5.21 8.73 -5.82
N GLU A 42 4.76 9.88 -6.33
CA GLU A 42 3.35 10.27 -6.39
C GLU A 42 2.49 9.23 -7.12
N ALA A 43 2.93 8.81 -8.31
CA ALA A 43 2.22 7.82 -9.12
C ALA A 43 2.18 6.45 -8.43
N PHE A 44 3.28 6.07 -7.76
CA PHE A 44 3.37 4.80 -7.06
C PHE A 44 2.43 4.76 -5.85
N LEU A 45 2.37 5.84 -5.06
CA LEU A 45 1.43 5.94 -3.94
C LEU A 45 -0.02 5.84 -4.40
N VAL A 46 -0.38 6.48 -5.52
CA VAL A 46 -1.70 6.36 -6.13
C VAL A 46 -1.98 4.94 -6.61
N GLU A 47 -1.00 4.26 -7.20
CA GLU A 47 -1.13 2.85 -7.60
C GLU A 47 -1.41 1.94 -6.39
N LEU A 48 -0.67 2.12 -5.29
CA LEU A 48 -0.88 1.38 -4.05
C LEU A 48 -2.30 1.59 -3.50
N LEU A 49 -2.77 2.84 -3.47
CA LEU A 49 -4.12 3.16 -3.01
C LEU A 49 -5.17 2.52 -3.93
N THR A 50 -4.91 2.50 -5.23
CA THR A 50 -5.86 2.01 -6.24
C THR A 50 -5.99 0.49 -6.19
N TYR A 51 -4.88 -0.24 -6.15
CA TYR A 51 -4.84 -1.68 -6.42
C TYR A 51 -4.40 -2.55 -5.24
N ARG A 52 -3.90 -1.97 -4.14
CA ARG A 52 -3.34 -2.73 -3.02
C ARG A 52 -4.13 -2.63 -1.73
N VAL A 53 -5.21 -1.85 -1.68
CA VAL A 53 -6.14 -1.86 -0.54
C VAL A 53 -7.25 -2.88 -0.79
N PRO A 54 -7.56 -3.78 0.17
CA PRO A 54 -8.70 -4.68 0.09
C PRO A 54 -10.03 -3.95 -0.21
N ALA A 55 -10.99 -4.66 -0.79
CA ALA A 55 -12.34 -4.14 -1.02
C ALA A 55 -13.29 -4.49 0.13
N GLY A 56 -14.46 -3.85 0.15
CA GLY A 56 -15.54 -4.17 1.10
C GLY A 56 -15.33 -3.55 2.47
N VAL A 57 -15.60 -4.33 3.52
CA VAL A 57 -15.62 -3.86 4.93
C VAL A 57 -14.33 -4.18 5.68
N ASP A 58 -13.23 -4.44 4.96
CA ASP A 58 -11.91 -4.63 5.55
C ASP A 58 -11.44 -3.36 6.29
N ASP A 59 -10.68 -3.53 7.36
CA ASP A 59 -10.15 -2.42 8.14
C ASP A 59 -9.31 -1.44 7.31
N ALA A 60 -8.51 -1.94 6.35
CA ALA A 60 -7.74 -1.10 5.44
C ALA A 60 -8.64 -0.39 4.41
N ALA A 61 -9.71 -1.05 3.97
CA ALA A 61 -10.71 -0.45 3.08
C ALA A 61 -11.42 0.73 3.75
N LYS A 62 -11.72 0.61 5.06
CA LYS A 62 -12.27 1.70 5.85
C LYS A 62 -11.32 2.91 5.88
N VAL A 63 -10.02 2.69 6.13
CA VAL A 63 -9.02 3.78 6.14
C VAL A 63 -8.94 4.49 4.80
N LYS A 64 -9.09 3.76 3.68
CA LYS A 64 -9.13 4.35 2.33
C LYS A 64 -10.40 5.19 2.07
N ALA A 65 -11.50 4.90 2.75
CA ALA A 65 -12.79 5.54 2.51
C ALA A 65 -13.02 6.83 3.32
N GLU A 66 -12.28 7.00 4.42
CA GLU A 66 -12.30 8.19 5.29
C GLU A 66 -11.39 9.31 4.76
#